data_AF-A0A077LB17-F1
#
_entry.id   AF-A0A077LB17-F1
#
_cell.length_a   1.000
_cell.length_b   1.000
_cell.length_c   1.000
_cell.angle_alpha   90.00
_cell.angle_beta   90.00
_cell.angle_gamma   90.00
#
_symmetry.space_group_name_H-M   'P 1'
#
loop_
_entity.id
_entity.type
_entity.pdbx_description
1 polymer ?
#
loop_
_entity_poly.entity_id
_entity_poly.type
_entity_poly.pdbx_seq_one_letter_code
_entity_poly.pdbx_strand_id
1 'polypeptide(L)'
;MKKISRFLLTFGFLAPLTTLPIISAACDNKKEETPKENEELNIPQKPTISEQKTNEAKNLYESVQNSANSFSENDLKDPQYSEIKKTFDEEVAKAKKILEEAQTEENYTKAKEAIEAAKAKAEKAVEEAKKQEKTKEPTSPETTKPSESEKKEKDQSPDGTSPTAPEKTPEDKKQVEEDKQKKEDEPTTKDNGQSQDTEVSKKNEELNKVKTNITSLITKTREQRNGDYEILIKMLEEALEQSKKLIEKEQNLENLQKSIEILTAAEKDFNNKKTKIDNDIKDLESKFNNLHSQIQELIQNNKANKKYDKWENKFQQITNPIPSTGATKKDFEDVIRKLEEFQEEITKENSQNGTMSGTETTK
;
A
#
# COMPACT_ATOMS: atom_id res chain seq x y z
N MET A 1 -4.57 26.54 -37.95
CA MET A 1 -5.50 27.36 -37.16
C MET A 1 -6.66 26.48 -36.69
N LYS A 2 -6.98 26.53 -35.38
CA LYS A 2 -8.20 26.01 -34.71
C LYS A 2 -8.26 24.48 -34.52
N LYS A 3 -8.71 23.91 -33.40
CA LYS A 3 -8.94 24.33 -31.99
C LYS A 3 -9.33 23.01 -31.30
N ILE A 4 -8.77 22.75 -30.12
CA ILE A 4 -9.29 21.75 -29.17
C ILE A 4 -10.58 22.29 -28.56
N SER A 5 -11.65 21.49 -28.48
CA SER A 5 -12.67 21.65 -27.43
C SER A 5 -13.64 20.47 -27.31
N ARG A 6 -13.62 19.87 -26.10
CA ARG A 6 -14.75 19.44 -25.23
C ARG A 6 -15.49 18.14 -25.59
N PHE A 7 -15.44 17.12 -24.73
CA PHE A 7 -16.23 16.88 -23.50
C PHE A 7 -17.70 16.49 -23.79
N LEU A 8 -18.05 15.24 -23.44
CA LEU A 8 -19.37 14.63 -23.14
C LEU A 8 -19.06 13.13 -22.94
N LEU A 9 -18.81 12.54 -21.76
CA LEU A 9 -19.50 12.56 -20.46
C LEU A 9 -20.99 12.25 -20.51
N THR A 10 -21.35 11.01 -20.86
CA THR A 10 -22.67 10.41 -20.56
C THR A 10 -22.61 8.89 -20.50
N PHE A 11 -22.36 8.33 -19.31
CA PHE A 11 -22.89 7.04 -18.82
C PHE A 11 -22.70 7.12 -17.29
N GLY A 12 -23.65 6.93 -16.40
CA GLY A 12 -25.06 6.59 -16.43
C GLY A 12 -25.38 6.49 -14.94
N PHE A 13 -26.32 7.30 -14.46
CA PHE A 13 -26.73 7.37 -13.06
C PHE A 13 -27.07 5.96 -12.51
N LEU A 14 -26.33 5.48 -11.50
CA LEU A 14 -26.83 4.46 -10.58
C LEU A 14 -27.64 5.17 -9.49
N ALA A 15 -28.91 4.79 -9.37
CA ALA A 15 -29.85 5.29 -8.38
C ALA A 15 -29.39 4.98 -6.93
N PRO A 16 -29.76 5.83 -5.95
CA PRO A 16 -29.48 5.55 -4.54
C PRO A 16 -30.47 4.53 -3.99
N LEU A 17 -29.96 3.37 -3.54
CA LEU A 17 -30.67 2.42 -2.68
C LEU A 17 -30.73 2.97 -1.25
N THR A 18 -31.62 3.95 -1.02
CA THR A 18 -32.05 4.33 0.32
C THR A 18 -33.38 3.65 0.61
N THR A 19 -33.39 2.65 1.49
CA THR A 19 -34.42 2.39 2.52
C THR A 19 -34.30 0.95 3.01
N LEU A 20 -33.69 0.75 4.17
CA LEU A 20 -34.00 -0.38 5.04
C LEU A 20 -34.28 0.17 6.46
N PRO A 21 -35.39 -0.23 7.10
CA PRO A 21 -35.80 0.30 8.39
C PRO A 21 -34.96 -0.28 9.53
N ILE A 22 -34.59 0.59 10.46
CA ILE A 22 -34.04 0.24 11.77
C ILE A 22 -35.17 -0.40 12.57
N ILE A 23 -35.08 -1.70 12.82
CA ILE A 23 -35.91 -2.38 13.83
C ILE A 23 -35.19 -2.21 15.17
N SER A 24 -35.62 -1.22 15.95
CA SER A 24 -35.36 -1.16 17.39
C SER A 24 -36.24 -2.20 18.08
N ALA A 25 -35.64 -3.30 18.52
CA ALA A 25 -36.30 -4.22 19.43
C ALA A 25 -36.13 -3.69 20.86
N ALA A 26 -37.29 -3.48 21.50
CA ALA A 26 -37.43 -3.16 22.91
C ALA A 26 -36.86 -4.30 23.78
N CYS A 27 -35.94 -3.97 24.69
CA CYS A 27 -35.66 -4.80 25.84
C CYS A 27 -36.58 -4.35 26.97
N ASP A 28 -37.51 -5.23 27.31
CA ASP A 28 -38.37 -5.16 28.48
C ASP A 28 -37.56 -5.06 29.77
N ASN A 29 -37.99 -4.13 30.64
CA ASN A 29 -37.53 -3.99 32.00
C ASN A 29 -38.12 -5.10 32.88
N LYS A 30 -37.29 -5.93 33.50
CA LYS A 30 -37.57 -6.50 34.82
C LYS A 30 -36.35 -6.38 35.73
N LYS A 31 -36.58 -5.68 36.83
CA LYS A 31 -35.71 -5.54 38.01
C LYS A 31 -35.46 -6.89 38.66
N GLU A 32 -34.23 -7.16 39.08
CA GLU A 32 -33.95 -7.69 40.43
C GLU A 32 -32.49 -7.42 40.85
N GLU A 33 -32.41 -6.75 42.00
CA GLU A 33 -31.38 -6.75 43.05
C GLU A 33 -29.87 -6.74 42.75
N THR A 34 -29.23 -5.63 43.14
CA THR A 34 -27.82 -5.56 43.56
C THR A 34 -27.56 -6.36 44.83
N PRO A 35 -26.32 -6.85 45.01
CA PRO A 35 -25.51 -6.34 46.11
C PRO A 35 -24.12 -5.84 45.67
N LYS A 36 -23.65 -4.81 46.39
CA LYS A 36 -22.29 -4.26 46.33
C LYS A 36 -21.30 -5.22 47.01
N GLU A 37 -20.10 -5.37 46.47
CA GLU A 37 -18.82 -4.89 47.03
C GLU A 37 -17.59 -5.63 46.45
N ASN A 38 -16.56 -4.82 46.12
CA ASN A 38 -15.10 -5.09 46.09
C ASN A 38 -14.63 -6.15 45.07
N GLU A 39 -13.65 -5.91 44.19
CA GLU A 39 -12.30 -5.42 44.44
C GLU A 39 -11.66 -5.12 43.07
N GLU A 40 -10.90 -4.04 42.97
CA GLU A 40 -10.15 -3.66 41.77
C GLU A 40 -9.16 -4.78 41.36
N LEU A 41 -9.43 -5.45 40.26
CA LEU A 41 -8.41 -6.12 39.47
C LEU A 41 -8.36 -5.46 38.10
N ASN A 42 -7.38 -4.56 37.96
CA ASN A 42 -6.94 -3.96 36.72
C ASN A 42 -6.33 -5.06 35.83
N ILE A 43 -7.18 -5.85 35.18
CA ILE A 43 -6.79 -6.72 34.08
C ILE A 43 -6.87 -5.85 32.82
N PRO A 44 -5.80 -5.74 32.01
CA PRO A 44 -5.87 -5.05 30.74
C PRO A 44 -7.03 -5.63 29.93
N GLN A 45 -8.03 -4.80 29.61
CA GLN A 45 -9.09 -5.19 28.70
C GLN A 45 -8.43 -5.59 27.38
N LYS A 46 -8.49 -6.88 27.08
CA LYS A 46 -8.11 -7.41 25.78
C LYS A 46 -8.95 -6.67 24.73
N PRO A 47 -8.35 -6.05 23.70
CA PRO A 47 -9.11 -5.28 22.74
C PRO A 47 -10.22 -6.15 22.16
N THR A 48 -11.39 -5.55 22.02
CA THR A 48 -12.57 -6.25 21.50
C THR A 48 -12.27 -6.67 20.05
N ILE A 49 -12.80 -7.80 19.55
CA ILE A 49 -12.53 -8.28 18.17
C ILE A 49 -12.72 -7.19 17.11
N SER A 50 -13.65 -6.24 17.34
CA SER A 50 -13.89 -5.07 16.48
C SER A 50 -12.73 -4.03 16.48
N GLU A 51 -12.06 -3.83 17.62
CA GLU A 51 -10.92 -2.91 17.73
C GLU A 51 -9.67 -3.50 17.07
N GLN A 52 -9.47 -4.82 17.19
CA GLN A 52 -8.36 -5.50 16.55
C GLN A 52 -8.44 -5.38 15.02
N LYS A 53 -9.61 -5.64 14.42
CA LYS A 53 -9.81 -5.50 12.98
C LYS A 53 -9.66 -4.07 12.47
N THR A 54 -10.13 -3.09 13.25
CA THR A 54 -9.96 -1.67 12.91
C THR A 54 -8.48 -1.27 12.93
N ASN A 55 -7.70 -1.77 13.90
CA ASN A 55 -6.26 -1.51 13.96
C ASN A 55 -5.49 -2.19 12.81
N GLU A 56 -5.86 -3.41 12.44
CA GLU A 56 -5.28 -4.09 11.26
C GLU A 56 -5.55 -3.29 9.98
N ALA A 57 -6.80 -2.84 9.77
CA ALA A 57 -7.16 -2.01 8.63
C ALA A 57 -6.42 -0.66 8.62
N LYS A 58 -6.23 -0.04 9.79
CA LYS A 58 -5.44 1.19 9.94
C LYS A 58 -3.98 0.99 9.55
N ASN A 59 -3.34 -0.08 10.01
CA ASN A 59 -1.94 -0.38 9.68
C ASN A 59 -1.75 -0.61 8.17
N LEU A 60 -2.70 -1.31 7.53
CA LEU A 60 -2.68 -1.52 6.08
C LEU A 60 -2.83 -0.20 5.32
N TYR A 61 -3.73 0.67 5.77
CA TYR A 61 -3.89 2.02 5.21
C TYR A 61 -2.61 2.86 5.36
N GLU A 62 -2.01 2.89 6.56
CA GLU A 62 -0.78 3.67 6.81
C GLU A 62 0.39 3.19 5.93
N SER A 63 0.52 1.88 5.72
CA SER A 63 1.52 1.32 4.80
C SER A 63 1.33 1.82 3.36
N VAL A 64 0.09 1.78 2.86
CA VAL A 64 -0.25 2.27 1.50
C VAL A 64 -0.08 3.79 1.40
N GLN A 65 -0.46 4.55 2.43
CA GLN A 65 -0.27 6.00 2.50
C GLN A 65 1.22 6.38 2.43
N ASN A 66 2.08 5.65 3.14
CA ASN A 66 3.53 5.87 3.09
C ASN A 66 4.10 5.53 1.70
N SER A 67 3.65 4.43 1.09
CA SER A 67 4.02 4.09 -0.29
C SER A 67 3.60 5.17 -1.29
N ALA A 68 2.39 5.72 -1.12
CA ALA A 68 1.88 6.81 -1.95
C ALA A 68 2.69 8.09 -1.79
N ASN A 69 3.02 8.48 -0.56
CA ASN A 69 3.86 9.65 -0.30
C ASN A 69 5.24 9.48 -0.95
N SER A 70 5.87 8.31 -0.80
CA SER A 70 7.14 8.00 -1.47
C SER A 70 7.04 8.10 -2.99
N PHE A 71 5.96 7.57 -3.59
CA PHE A 71 5.75 7.65 -5.04
C PHE A 71 5.59 9.11 -5.53
N SER A 72 4.85 9.94 -4.79
CA SER A 72 4.72 11.37 -5.10
C SER A 72 6.06 12.12 -4.99
N GLU A 73 6.85 11.83 -3.97
CA GLU A 73 8.10 12.54 -3.67
C GLU A 73 9.30 12.09 -4.51
N ASN A 74 9.31 10.83 -4.98
CA ASN A 74 10.44 10.23 -5.69
C ASN A 74 10.14 10.02 -7.17
N ASP A 75 9.07 9.29 -7.50
CA ASP A 75 8.78 8.89 -8.89
C ASP A 75 8.14 10.02 -9.70
N LEU A 76 7.37 10.89 -9.04
CA LEU A 76 6.70 12.03 -9.67
C LEU A 76 7.40 13.37 -9.44
N LYS A 77 8.64 13.37 -8.92
CA LYS A 77 9.42 14.58 -8.63
C LYS A 77 9.78 15.38 -9.88
N ASP A 78 9.97 14.68 -10.99
CA ASP A 78 10.37 15.30 -12.25
C ASP A 78 9.28 16.29 -12.74
N PRO A 79 9.65 17.53 -13.12
CA PRO A 79 8.71 18.50 -13.69
C PRO A 79 7.81 17.96 -14.80
N GLN A 80 8.29 16.99 -15.59
CA GLN A 80 7.52 16.36 -16.66
C GLN A 80 6.27 15.62 -16.15
N TYR A 81 6.26 15.17 -14.89
CA TYR A 81 5.13 14.48 -14.27
C TYR A 81 4.30 15.39 -13.36
N SER A 82 4.52 16.71 -13.39
CA SER A 82 3.86 17.67 -12.48
C SER A 82 2.32 17.62 -12.53
N GLU A 83 1.72 17.42 -13.70
CA GLU A 83 0.26 17.25 -13.82
C GLU A 83 -0.21 15.92 -13.22
N ILE A 84 0.53 14.82 -13.47
CA ILE A 84 0.25 13.50 -12.87
C ILE A 84 0.35 13.60 -11.35
N LYS A 85 1.41 14.22 -10.83
CA LYS A 85 1.61 14.47 -9.39
C LYS A 85 0.45 15.21 -8.77
N LYS A 86 0.00 16.30 -9.40
CA LYS A 86 -1.14 17.08 -8.90
C LYS A 86 -2.41 16.22 -8.81
N THR A 87 -2.74 15.47 -9.86
CA THR A 87 -3.94 14.61 -9.85
C THR A 87 -3.84 13.49 -8.82
N PHE A 88 -2.65 12.90 -8.66
CA PHE A 88 -2.39 11.86 -7.68
C PHE A 88 -2.54 12.40 -6.25
N ASP A 89 -1.89 13.52 -5.93
CA ASP A 89 -1.96 14.16 -4.61
C ASP A 89 -3.41 14.57 -4.25
N GLU A 90 -4.19 15.03 -5.23
CA GLU A 90 -5.62 15.33 -5.05
C GLU A 90 -6.47 14.09 -4.74
N GLU A 91 -6.24 12.95 -5.40
CA GLU A 91 -6.93 11.69 -5.11
C GLU A 91 -6.54 11.14 -3.72
N VAL A 92 -5.25 11.21 -3.35
CA VAL A 92 -4.78 10.83 -2.01
C VAL A 92 -5.40 11.71 -0.92
N ALA A 93 -5.50 13.01 -1.14
CA ALA A 93 -6.15 13.92 -0.19
C ALA A 93 -7.66 13.60 -0.01
N LYS A 94 -8.36 13.22 -1.09
CA LYS A 94 -9.76 12.77 -1.00
C LYS A 94 -9.91 11.48 -0.21
N ALA A 95 -9.00 10.52 -0.40
CA ALA A 95 -9.00 9.29 0.37
C ALA A 95 -8.80 9.55 1.87
N LYS A 96 -7.90 10.48 2.22
CA LYS A 96 -7.67 10.89 3.61
C LYS A 96 -8.92 11.50 4.27
N LYS A 97 -9.73 12.26 3.52
CA LYS A 97 -10.98 12.84 4.03
C LYS A 97 -12.03 11.80 4.46
N ILE A 98 -12.01 10.60 3.87
CA ILE A 98 -12.91 9.50 4.28
C ILE A 98 -12.70 9.13 5.76
N LEU A 99 -11.46 9.29 6.25
CA LEU A 99 -11.09 9.00 7.64
C LEU A 99 -11.30 10.18 8.59
N GLU A 100 -11.46 11.40 8.06
CA GLU A 100 -11.87 12.57 8.85
C GLU A 100 -13.34 12.47 9.27
N GLU A 101 -14.18 11.78 8.47
CA GLU A 101 -15.59 11.57 8.77
C GLU A 101 -15.81 10.47 9.82
N ALA A 102 -15.17 9.30 9.66
CA ALA A 102 -15.16 8.24 10.66
C ALA A 102 -13.98 7.27 10.48
N GLN A 103 -13.38 6.82 11.59
CA GLN A 103 -12.25 5.88 11.59
C GLN A 103 -12.72 4.44 11.82
N THR A 104 -13.50 3.90 10.89
CA THR A 104 -14.01 2.52 10.92
C THR A 104 -13.17 1.60 10.03
N GLU A 105 -13.20 0.29 10.27
CA GLU A 105 -12.60 -0.75 9.41
C GLU A 105 -12.97 -0.55 7.92
N GLU A 106 -14.25 -0.28 7.65
CA GLU A 106 -14.76 -0.04 6.29
C GLU A 106 -14.15 1.21 5.65
N ASN A 107 -14.03 2.30 6.41
CA ASN A 107 -13.47 3.55 5.90
C ASN A 107 -11.96 3.45 5.66
N TYR A 108 -11.20 2.74 6.52
CA TYR A 108 -9.79 2.44 6.26
C TYR A 108 -9.61 1.59 4.99
N THR A 109 -10.51 0.62 4.76
CA THR A 109 -10.47 -0.22 3.56
C THR A 109 -10.76 0.61 2.30
N LYS A 110 -11.81 1.43 2.31
CA LYS A 110 -12.15 2.33 1.19
C LYS A 110 -11.04 3.33 0.89
N ALA A 111 -10.46 3.95 1.92
CA ALA A 111 -9.35 4.89 1.75
C ALA A 111 -8.11 4.22 1.16
N LYS A 112 -7.79 3.00 1.62
CA LYS A 112 -6.70 2.17 1.08
C LYS A 112 -6.91 1.88 -0.41
N GLU A 113 -8.07 1.35 -0.78
CA GLU A 113 -8.40 1.02 -2.19
C GLU A 113 -8.34 2.26 -3.09
N ALA A 114 -8.81 3.42 -2.60
CA ALA A 114 -8.74 4.67 -3.33
C ALA A 114 -7.29 5.11 -3.62
N ILE A 115 -6.39 4.97 -2.64
CA ILE A 115 -4.97 5.30 -2.82
C ILE A 115 -4.29 4.31 -3.77
N GLU A 116 -4.56 3.00 -3.65
CA GLU A 116 -4.02 1.99 -4.57
C GLU A 116 -4.47 2.23 -6.01
N ALA A 117 -5.76 2.54 -6.21
CA ALA A 117 -6.31 2.88 -7.53
C ALA A 117 -5.68 4.17 -8.10
N ALA A 118 -5.50 5.20 -7.28
CA ALA A 118 -4.82 6.43 -7.67
C ALA A 118 -3.38 6.16 -8.11
N LYS A 119 -2.66 5.33 -7.35
CA LYS A 119 -1.27 4.95 -7.65
C LYS A 119 -1.18 4.19 -8.98
N ALA A 120 -2.03 3.19 -9.19
CA ALA A 120 -2.06 2.42 -10.44
C ALA A 120 -2.36 3.30 -11.67
N LYS A 121 -3.28 4.28 -11.56
CA LYS A 121 -3.54 5.25 -12.64
C LYS A 121 -2.31 6.10 -12.93
N ALA A 122 -1.64 6.59 -11.88
CA ALA A 122 -0.48 7.45 -12.02
C ALA A 122 0.73 6.69 -12.60
N GLU A 123 1.00 5.46 -12.16
CA GLU A 123 2.03 4.59 -12.75
C GLU A 123 1.81 4.34 -14.23
N LYS A 124 0.55 4.05 -14.63
CA LYS A 124 0.20 3.87 -16.02
C LYS A 124 0.41 5.15 -16.84
N ALA A 125 0.03 6.31 -16.29
CA ALA A 125 0.25 7.60 -16.95
C ALA A 125 1.76 7.91 -17.11
N VAL A 126 2.58 7.59 -16.11
CA VAL A 126 4.04 7.70 -16.19
C VAL A 126 4.62 6.78 -17.28
N GLU A 127 4.17 5.53 -17.38
CA GLU A 127 4.59 4.64 -18.45
C GLU A 127 4.21 5.15 -19.84
N GLU A 128 2.99 5.67 -20.00
CA GLU A 128 2.52 6.24 -21.25
C GLU A 128 3.34 7.48 -21.64
N ALA A 129 3.64 8.36 -20.68
CA ALA A 129 4.52 9.51 -20.89
C ALA A 129 5.94 9.08 -21.35
N LYS A 130 6.54 8.08 -20.70
CA LYS A 130 7.84 7.52 -21.09
C LYS A 130 7.85 6.92 -22.50
N LYS A 131 6.74 6.29 -22.92
CA LYS A 131 6.59 5.74 -24.29
C LYS A 131 6.49 6.84 -25.35
N GLN A 132 5.84 7.96 -25.04
CA GLN A 132 5.76 9.10 -25.95
C GLN A 132 7.10 9.82 -26.12
N GLU A 133 7.94 9.82 -25.09
CA GLU A 133 9.29 10.42 -25.12
C GLU A 133 10.25 9.62 -26.04
N LYS A 134 10.21 8.28 -25.99
CA LYS A 134 11.01 7.40 -26.87
C LYS A 134 10.71 7.53 -28.36
N THR A 135 9.63 8.22 -28.74
CA THR A 135 9.23 8.41 -30.14
C THR A 135 9.68 9.78 -30.71
N LYS A 136 10.38 10.60 -29.92
CA LYS A 136 10.91 11.93 -30.31
C LYS A 136 12.40 12.00 -29.92
N GLU A 137 13.36 11.42 -30.64
CA GLU A 137 14.27 12.07 -31.63
C GLU A 137 15.59 11.24 -31.74
N PRO A 138 16.49 11.44 -32.76
CA PRO A 138 16.52 12.56 -33.73
C PRO A 138 16.63 12.15 -35.21
N THR A 139 16.14 13.01 -36.11
CA THR A 139 16.61 13.10 -37.49
C THR A 139 17.32 14.45 -37.65
N SER A 140 18.66 14.41 -37.73
CA SER A 140 19.45 15.54 -38.25
C SER A 140 19.22 15.64 -39.77
N PRO A 141 19.24 16.83 -40.39
CA PRO A 141 20.54 17.32 -40.85
C PRO A 141 20.75 18.84 -40.81
N GLU A 142 22.04 19.20 -40.86
CA GLU A 142 22.65 20.31 -41.60
C GLU A 142 22.74 21.74 -41.01
N THR A 143 23.98 22.06 -40.61
CA THR A 143 24.80 23.24 -40.99
C THR A 143 24.10 24.52 -41.43
N THR A 144 24.19 25.60 -40.63
CA THR A 144 24.87 26.87 -40.95
C THR A 144 24.72 27.93 -39.84
N LYS A 145 25.85 28.50 -39.40
CA LYS A 145 26.00 29.87 -38.84
C LYS A 145 26.55 30.76 -39.99
N PRO A 146 26.67 32.11 -39.93
CA PRO A 146 26.41 33.04 -38.81
C PRO A 146 25.83 34.43 -39.14
N SER A 147 25.39 35.18 -38.11
CA SER A 147 25.33 36.66 -37.99
C SER A 147 24.69 36.96 -36.61
N GLU A 148 25.25 37.62 -35.60
CA GLU A 148 25.95 38.91 -35.41
C GLU A 148 25.04 40.15 -35.47
N SER A 149 25.23 41.04 -34.45
CA SER A 149 24.62 42.34 -34.11
C SER A 149 23.36 42.31 -33.21
N GLU A 150 23.12 43.19 -32.21
CA GLU A 150 23.91 44.19 -31.46
C GLU A 150 23.10 44.67 -30.23
N LYS A 151 23.81 45.31 -29.29
CA LYS A 151 23.51 45.96 -27.99
C LYS A 151 22.20 46.74 -27.72
N LYS A 152 21.78 46.74 -26.44
CA LYS A 152 21.63 47.88 -25.46
C LYS A 152 20.86 47.40 -24.21
N GLU A 153 21.41 47.30 -22.99
CA GLU A 153 21.86 48.31 -22.01
C GLU A 153 20.78 49.32 -21.54
N LYS A 154 20.21 49.14 -20.33
CA LYS A 154 20.45 50.04 -19.17
C LYS A 154 19.81 49.58 -17.85
N ASP A 155 20.52 49.94 -16.79
CA ASP A 155 20.37 49.73 -15.34
C ASP A 155 19.03 50.11 -14.69
N GLN A 156 18.75 49.47 -13.54
CA GLN A 156 18.67 50.16 -12.24
C GLN A 156 18.65 49.17 -11.05
N SER A 157 19.66 49.30 -10.18
CA SER A 157 19.68 48.90 -8.75
C SER A 157 19.74 50.22 -7.94
N PRO A 158 19.37 50.31 -6.64
CA PRO A 158 20.12 49.72 -5.51
C PRO A 158 19.15 49.23 -4.38
N ASP A 159 19.48 48.75 -3.18
CA ASP A 159 20.67 48.84 -2.33
C ASP A 159 20.56 47.83 -1.14
N GLY A 160 21.70 47.53 -0.51
CA GLY A 160 21.91 47.13 0.90
C GLY A 160 21.38 45.76 1.38
N THR A 161 22.17 44.84 1.95
CA THR A 161 23.20 45.03 2.98
C THR A 161 24.03 43.74 3.13
N SER A 162 25.31 43.86 3.47
CA SER A 162 26.31 42.81 3.77
C SER A 162 27.06 43.23 5.07
N PRO A 163 28.12 42.57 5.60
CA PRO A 163 28.47 41.15 5.78
C PRO A 163 28.90 40.85 7.26
N THR A 164 29.19 39.58 7.62
CA THR A 164 30.17 39.28 8.69
C THR A 164 31.05 38.09 8.35
N ALA A 165 32.35 38.28 8.56
CA ALA A 165 33.50 37.45 8.22
C ALA A 165 33.74 36.23 9.14
N PRO A 166 34.64 35.30 8.77
CA PRO A 166 35.01 34.11 9.55
C PRO A 166 36.22 34.33 10.48
N GLU A 167 36.29 33.59 11.58
CA GLU A 167 37.39 33.60 12.56
C GLU A 167 38.30 32.35 12.45
N LYS A 168 39.53 32.50 12.94
CA LYS A 168 40.79 31.84 12.52
C LYS A 168 41.21 30.59 13.31
N THR A 169 42.09 29.83 12.61
CA THR A 169 43.24 28.92 12.92
C THR A 169 43.96 29.06 14.29
N PRO A 170 44.91 28.16 14.72
CA PRO A 170 46.13 27.70 14.00
C PRO A 170 46.57 26.22 14.29
N GLU A 171 47.47 25.57 13.55
CA GLU A 171 48.96 25.63 13.45
C GLU A 171 49.32 24.46 12.48
N ASP A 172 50.35 24.41 11.62
CA ASP A 172 51.74 24.81 11.80
C ASP A 172 52.54 24.65 10.46
N LYS A 173 53.72 25.30 10.41
CA LYS A 173 54.91 25.10 9.53
C LYS A 173 55.10 25.89 8.20
N LYS A 174 55.83 27.00 8.38
CA LYS A 174 57.10 27.45 7.71
C LYS A 174 57.19 27.37 6.16
N GLN A 175 57.19 28.52 5.46
CA GLN A 175 58.39 29.30 5.01
C GLN A 175 59.36 28.44 4.17
N VAL A 176 59.64 28.73 2.89
CA VAL A 176 60.18 29.97 2.28
C VAL A 176 59.91 29.94 0.75
N GLU A 177 59.57 31.08 0.13
CA GLU A 177 59.73 31.30 -1.31
C GLU A 177 60.41 32.67 -1.52
N GLU A 178 61.48 32.66 -2.32
CA GLU A 178 62.41 33.76 -2.60
C GLU A 178 61.93 34.67 -3.75
N ASP A 179 62.21 35.97 -3.55
CA ASP A 179 62.76 36.98 -4.46
C ASP A 179 62.24 37.24 -5.90
N LYS A 180 61.96 38.53 -6.10
CA LYS A 180 61.95 39.25 -7.38
C LYS A 180 63.14 40.22 -7.45
N GLN A 181 63.82 40.19 -8.59
CA GLN A 181 64.90 41.06 -9.08
C GLN A 181 64.74 42.57 -8.82
N LYS A 182 65.85 43.33 -8.62
CA LYS A 182 66.65 44.00 -9.69
C LYS A 182 67.67 45.03 -9.16
N LYS A 183 68.79 45.14 -9.91
CA LYS A 183 69.74 46.27 -10.15
C LYS A 183 71.15 46.22 -9.55
N GLU A 184 72.10 46.00 -10.48
CA GLU A 184 73.30 46.80 -10.81
C GLU A 184 74.08 47.46 -9.66
N ASP A 185 75.35 47.04 -9.48
CA ASP A 185 76.51 47.86 -9.86
C ASP A 185 77.82 47.04 -9.76
N GLU A 186 78.67 47.18 -10.79
CA GLU A 186 80.07 46.72 -10.88
C GLU A 186 80.99 47.62 -10.00
N PRO A 187 82.18 47.19 -9.54
CA PRO A 187 83.32 47.21 -10.47
C PRO A 187 84.42 46.14 -10.24
N THR A 188 84.97 45.68 -11.36
CA THR A 188 86.38 45.31 -11.62
C THR A 188 87.19 44.63 -10.52
N THR A 189 87.64 43.40 -10.79
CA THR A 189 89.06 43.06 -10.63
C THR A 189 89.46 41.96 -11.60
N LYS A 190 90.63 42.18 -12.19
CA LYS A 190 91.23 41.35 -13.23
C LYS A 190 91.63 39.98 -12.69
N ASP A 191 91.71 39.08 -13.67
CA ASP A 191 92.76 38.07 -13.82
C ASP A 191 92.40 36.65 -13.37
N ASN A 192 92.49 35.76 -14.37
CA ASN A 192 92.60 34.31 -14.27
C ASN A 192 91.34 33.49 -13.90
N GLY A 193 90.55 33.07 -14.90
CA GLY A 193 89.39 32.19 -14.64
C GLY A 193 88.66 31.61 -15.85
N GLN A 194 89.31 31.42 -17.00
CA GLN A 194 88.64 31.00 -18.24
C GLN A 194 88.22 29.50 -18.29
N SER A 195 88.01 28.85 -17.13
CA SER A 195 87.64 27.43 -17.00
C SER A 195 86.41 27.18 -16.11
N GLN A 196 86.10 28.06 -15.15
CA GLN A 196 85.06 27.80 -14.14
C GLN A 196 83.64 28.24 -14.54
N ASP A 197 83.47 29.30 -15.33
CA ASP A 197 82.13 29.79 -15.74
C ASP A 197 81.38 28.82 -16.66
N THR A 198 82.10 28.09 -17.50
CA THR A 198 81.53 27.03 -18.34
C THR A 198 81.07 25.81 -17.55
N GLU A 199 81.66 25.55 -16.38
CA GLU A 199 81.29 24.42 -15.54
C GLU A 199 80.04 24.71 -14.69
N VAL A 200 79.92 25.94 -14.18
CA VAL A 200 78.72 26.41 -13.46
C VAL A 200 77.51 26.48 -14.39
N SER A 201 77.69 26.97 -15.63
CA SER A 201 76.62 27.00 -16.64
C SER A 201 76.13 25.59 -17.00
N LYS A 202 77.03 24.62 -17.17
CA LYS A 202 76.67 23.22 -17.46
C LYS A 202 75.93 22.57 -16.29
N LYS A 203 76.40 22.77 -15.04
CA LYS A 203 75.71 22.29 -13.83
C LYS A 203 74.32 22.89 -13.69
N ASN A 204 74.13 24.16 -14.06
CA ASN A 204 72.82 24.81 -13.99
C ASN A 204 71.84 24.28 -15.07
N GLU A 205 72.35 23.94 -16.25
CA GLU A 205 71.57 23.32 -17.32
C GLU A 205 71.16 21.88 -16.96
N GLU A 206 72.06 21.11 -16.36
CA GLU A 206 71.75 19.79 -15.80
C GLU A 206 70.73 19.87 -14.67
N LEU A 207 70.86 20.85 -13.76
CA LEU A 207 69.91 21.08 -12.68
C LEU A 207 68.50 21.40 -13.22
N ASN A 208 68.41 22.23 -14.28
CA ASN A 208 67.14 22.54 -14.93
C ASN A 208 66.52 21.31 -15.61
N LYS A 209 67.33 20.44 -16.24
CA LYS A 209 66.85 19.16 -16.77
C LYS A 209 66.31 18.25 -15.66
N VAL A 210 67.01 18.16 -14.53
CA VAL A 210 66.56 17.39 -13.36
C VAL A 210 65.25 17.94 -12.80
N LYS A 211 65.13 19.27 -12.62
CA LYS A 211 63.87 19.92 -12.19
C LYS A 211 62.71 19.61 -13.12
N THR A 212 62.94 19.66 -14.43
CA THR A 212 61.91 19.37 -15.45
C THR A 212 61.46 17.91 -15.37
N ASN A 213 62.41 16.97 -15.22
CA ASN A 213 62.11 15.54 -15.07
C ASN A 213 61.32 15.25 -13.79
N ILE A 214 61.71 15.86 -12.65
CA ILE A 214 60.99 15.72 -11.38
C ILE A 214 59.56 16.26 -11.52
N THR A 215 59.38 17.43 -12.13
CA THR A 215 58.05 18.05 -12.32
C THR A 215 57.16 17.17 -13.20
N SER A 216 57.70 16.60 -14.27
CA SER A 216 56.99 15.66 -15.14
C SER A 216 56.57 14.39 -14.40
N LEU A 217 57.48 13.79 -13.61
CA LEU A 217 57.20 12.62 -12.77
C LEU A 217 56.09 12.90 -11.74
N ILE A 218 56.15 14.04 -11.05
CA ILE A 218 55.12 14.45 -10.08
C ILE A 218 53.76 14.61 -10.78
N THR A 219 53.73 15.24 -11.95
CA THR A 219 52.51 15.46 -12.73
C THR A 219 51.90 14.14 -13.17
N LYS A 220 52.70 13.25 -13.77
CA LYS A 220 52.25 11.92 -14.20
C LYS A 220 51.72 11.07 -13.02
N THR A 221 52.40 11.14 -11.88
CA THR A 221 51.96 10.41 -10.66
C THR A 221 50.65 10.98 -10.10
N ARG A 222 50.46 12.31 -10.18
CA ARG A 222 49.19 12.96 -9.78
C ARG A 222 48.05 12.58 -10.73
N GLU A 223 48.28 12.62 -12.04
CA GLU A 223 47.29 12.21 -13.04
C GLU A 223 46.87 10.76 -12.87
N GLN A 224 47.84 9.87 -12.66
CA GLN A 224 47.56 8.45 -12.42
C GLN A 224 46.74 8.24 -11.15
N ARG A 225 47.13 8.87 -10.03
CA ARG A 225 46.33 8.82 -8.78
C ARG A 225 44.92 9.37 -8.96
N ASN A 226 44.76 10.48 -9.69
CA ASN A 226 43.44 11.05 -9.96
C ASN A 226 42.57 10.09 -10.78
N GLY A 227 43.15 9.43 -11.78
CA GLY A 227 42.46 8.38 -12.55
C GLY A 227 42.04 7.19 -11.67
N ASP A 228 42.93 6.74 -10.78
CA ASP A 228 42.62 5.66 -9.83
C ASP A 228 41.49 6.06 -8.87
N TYR A 229 41.48 7.31 -8.38
CA TYR A 229 40.40 7.84 -7.53
C TYR A 229 39.06 7.92 -8.28
N GLU A 230 39.05 8.34 -9.55
CA GLU A 230 37.81 8.35 -10.35
C GLU A 230 37.21 6.96 -10.54
N ILE A 231 38.06 5.94 -10.75
CA ILE A 231 37.60 4.55 -10.86
C ILE A 231 36.99 4.09 -9.52
N LEU A 232 37.68 4.36 -8.41
CA LEU A 232 37.21 4.04 -7.07
C LEU A 232 35.87 4.70 -6.74
N ILE A 233 35.70 5.98 -7.10
CA ILE A 233 34.44 6.71 -6.89
C ILE A 233 33.32 6.05 -7.68
N LYS A 234 33.52 5.74 -8.97
CA LYS A 234 32.49 5.07 -9.79
C LYS A 234 32.10 3.69 -9.23
N MET A 235 33.07 2.91 -8.75
CA MET A 235 32.79 1.62 -8.12
C MET A 235 31.97 1.78 -6.83
N LEU A 236 32.27 2.79 -6.02
CA LEU A 236 31.52 3.12 -4.81
C LEU A 236 30.10 3.57 -5.10
N GLU A 237 29.91 4.42 -6.12
CA GLU A 237 28.57 4.85 -6.56
C GLU A 237 27.72 3.68 -7.04
N GLU A 238 28.30 2.78 -7.83
CA GLU A 238 27.61 1.57 -8.31
C GLU A 238 27.23 0.64 -7.15
N ALA A 239 28.15 0.40 -6.21
CA ALA A 239 27.88 -0.40 -5.02
C ALA A 239 26.79 0.22 -4.14
N LEU A 240 26.80 1.55 -3.97
CA LEU A 240 25.78 2.28 -3.23
C LEU A 240 24.41 2.14 -3.91
N GLU A 241 24.35 2.26 -5.23
CA GLU A 241 23.11 2.11 -5.98
C GLU A 241 22.55 0.68 -5.90
N GLN A 242 23.41 -0.34 -5.96
CA GLN A 242 23.00 -1.72 -5.74
C GLN A 242 22.47 -1.95 -4.32
N SER A 243 23.09 -1.34 -3.31
CA SER A 243 22.66 -1.47 -1.91
C SER A 243 21.27 -0.88 -1.67
N LYS A 244 20.93 0.25 -2.30
CA LYS A 244 19.58 0.85 -2.21
C LYS A 244 18.51 -0.08 -2.76
N LYS A 245 18.76 -0.69 -3.93
CA LYS A 245 17.86 -1.67 -4.55
C LYS A 245 17.65 -2.92 -3.68
N LEU A 246 18.66 -3.32 -2.91
CA LEU A 246 18.56 -4.42 -1.96
C LEU A 246 17.66 -4.06 -0.76
N ILE A 247 17.82 -2.87 -0.19
CA ILE A 247 16.98 -2.39 0.92
C ILE A 247 15.51 -2.30 0.48
N GLU A 248 15.23 -1.79 -0.72
CA GLU A 248 13.87 -1.73 -1.26
C GLU A 248 13.26 -3.13 -1.41
N LYS A 249 14.03 -4.10 -1.90
CA LYS A 249 13.58 -5.51 -1.99
C LYS A 249 13.29 -6.11 -0.61
N GLU A 250 14.10 -5.79 0.39
CA GLU A 250 13.91 -6.27 1.76
C GLU A 250 12.62 -5.72 2.39
N GLN A 251 12.34 -4.43 2.21
CA GLN A 251 11.08 -3.82 2.63
C GLN A 251 9.86 -4.46 1.95
N ASN A 252 9.96 -4.72 0.65
CA ASN A 252 8.92 -5.42 -0.10
C ASN A 252 8.69 -6.85 0.42
N LEU A 253 9.77 -7.55 0.80
CA LEU A 253 9.69 -8.88 1.39
C LEU A 253 9.00 -8.86 2.76
N GLU A 254 9.30 -7.88 3.61
CA GLU A 254 8.66 -7.71 4.92
C GLU A 254 7.15 -7.43 4.77
N ASN A 255 6.77 -6.59 3.81
CA ASN A 255 5.36 -6.34 3.49
C ASN A 255 4.64 -7.60 2.99
N LEU A 256 5.32 -8.42 2.19
CA LEU A 256 4.79 -9.70 1.73
C LEU A 256 4.60 -10.68 2.90
N GLN A 257 5.55 -10.74 3.84
CA GLN A 257 5.45 -11.56 5.05
C GLN A 257 4.25 -11.17 5.92
N LYS A 258 4.06 -9.86 6.17
CA LYS A 258 2.88 -9.36 6.90
C LYS A 258 1.57 -9.76 6.21
N SER A 259 1.54 -9.70 4.88
CA SER A 259 0.36 -10.11 4.10
C SER A 259 0.08 -11.61 4.23
N ILE A 260 1.11 -12.45 4.25
CA ILE A 260 0.99 -13.90 4.45
C ILE A 260 0.42 -14.22 5.84
N GLU A 261 0.86 -13.52 6.90
CA GLU A 261 0.34 -13.70 8.25
C GLU A 261 -1.16 -13.40 8.34
N ILE A 262 -1.60 -12.30 7.73
CA ILE A 262 -3.02 -11.91 7.67
C ILE A 262 -3.83 -12.98 6.94
N LEU A 263 -3.35 -13.45 5.78
CA LEU A 263 -4.02 -14.50 5.01
C LEU A 263 -4.11 -15.82 5.78
N THR A 264 -3.06 -16.17 6.52
CA THR A 264 -3.03 -17.38 7.36
C THR A 264 -4.05 -17.29 8.50
N ALA A 265 -4.17 -16.12 9.13
CA ALA A 265 -5.18 -15.89 10.17
C ALA A 265 -6.62 -15.97 9.60
N ALA A 266 -6.85 -15.39 8.43
CA ALA A 266 -8.13 -15.44 7.73
C ALA A 266 -8.51 -16.87 7.32
N GLU A 267 -7.56 -17.66 6.82
CA GLU A 267 -7.78 -19.07 6.49
C GLU A 267 -8.19 -19.89 7.73
N LYS A 268 -7.54 -19.65 8.88
CA LYS A 268 -7.88 -20.30 10.14
C LYS A 268 -9.31 -19.95 10.60
N ASP A 269 -9.70 -18.67 10.52
CA ASP A 269 -11.06 -18.24 10.86
C ASP A 269 -12.11 -18.86 9.93
N PHE A 270 -11.83 -18.90 8.63
CA PHE A 270 -12.70 -19.54 7.64
C PHE A 270 -12.89 -21.03 7.93
N ASN A 271 -11.81 -21.76 8.21
CA ASN A 271 -11.87 -23.17 8.54
C ASN A 271 -12.68 -23.44 9.82
N ASN A 272 -12.52 -22.61 10.86
CA ASN A 272 -13.33 -22.71 12.07
C ASN A 272 -14.82 -22.50 11.81
N LYS A 273 -15.17 -21.48 11.00
CA LYS A 273 -16.55 -21.22 10.59
C LYS A 273 -17.13 -22.38 9.79
N LYS A 274 -16.35 -22.95 8.88
CA LYS A 274 -16.74 -24.14 8.11
C LYS A 274 -17.06 -25.32 9.04
N THR A 275 -16.17 -25.64 9.97
CA THR A 275 -16.42 -26.73 10.94
C THR A 275 -17.67 -26.48 11.79
N LYS A 276 -17.94 -25.23 12.16
CA LYS A 276 -19.18 -24.88 12.87
C LYS A 276 -20.42 -25.15 12.02
N ILE A 277 -20.41 -24.74 10.75
CA ILE A 277 -21.52 -24.98 9.81
C ILE A 277 -21.73 -26.49 9.59
N ASP A 278 -20.65 -27.26 9.42
CA ASP A 278 -20.73 -28.72 9.24
C ASP A 278 -21.38 -29.40 10.46
N ASN A 279 -21.08 -28.92 11.67
CA ASN A 279 -21.71 -29.43 12.90
C ASN A 279 -23.19 -29.02 13.00
N ASP A 280 -23.53 -27.78 12.66
CA ASP A 280 -24.93 -27.31 12.61
C ASP A 280 -25.75 -28.14 11.61
N ILE A 281 -25.20 -28.46 10.44
CA ILE A 281 -25.87 -29.29 9.43
C ILE A 281 -26.13 -30.70 9.97
N LYS A 282 -25.14 -31.32 10.62
CA LYS A 282 -25.31 -32.66 11.24
C LYS A 282 -26.39 -32.67 12.32
N ASP A 283 -26.49 -31.62 13.13
CA ASP A 283 -27.56 -31.49 14.13
C ASP A 283 -28.94 -31.38 13.46
N LEU A 284 -29.06 -30.57 12.41
CA LEU A 284 -30.29 -30.44 11.64
C LEU A 284 -30.69 -31.73 10.93
N GLU A 285 -29.74 -32.45 10.33
CA GLU A 285 -29.97 -33.76 9.73
C GLU A 285 -30.52 -34.75 10.76
N SER A 286 -29.97 -34.76 11.98
CA SER A 286 -30.46 -35.59 13.08
C SER A 286 -31.90 -35.24 13.46
N LYS A 287 -32.22 -33.95 13.61
CA LYS A 287 -33.58 -33.46 13.90
C LYS A 287 -34.56 -33.84 12.79
N PHE A 288 -34.17 -33.63 11.53
CA PHE A 288 -34.96 -34.02 10.37
C PHE A 288 -35.27 -35.52 10.39
N ASN A 289 -34.27 -36.38 10.60
CA ASN A 289 -34.45 -37.83 10.63
C ASN A 289 -35.38 -38.28 11.77
N ASN A 290 -35.28 -37.65 12.95
CA ASN A 290 -36.17 -37.93 14.08
C ASN A 290 -37.62 -37.54 13.75
N LEU A 291 -37.83 -36.32 13.27
CA LEU A 291 -39.17 -35.81 12.91
C LEU A 291 -39.80 -36.60 11.76
N HIS A 292 -39.01 -36.94 10.75
CA HIS A 292 -39.41 -37.82 9.65
C HIS A 292 -39.92 -39.17 10.18
N SER A 293 -39.19 -39.77 11.12
CA SER A 293 -39.57 -41.06 11.74
C SER A 293 -40.87 -40.94 12.53
N GLN A 294 -41.03 -39.89 13.35
CA GLN A 294 -42.26 -39.66 14.13
C GLN A 294 -43.48 -39.48 13.24
N ILE A 295 -43.37 -38.70 12.17
CA ILE A 295 -44.49 -38.47 11.24
C ILE A 295 -44.84 -39.76 10.50
N GLN A 296 -43.85 -40.53 10.07
CA GLN A 296 -44.09 -41.84 9.46
C GLN A 296 -44.84 -42.79 10.40
N GLU A 297 -44.48 -42.83 11.68
CA GLU A 297 -45.20 -43.62 12.69
C GLU A 297 -46.66 -43.15 12.85
N LEU A 298 -46.90 -41.84 12.94
CA LEU A 298 -48.25 -41.26 13.00
C LEU A 298 -49.09 -41.61 11.78
N ILE A 299 -48.49 -41.56 10.58
CA ILE A 299 -49.14 -41.92 9.32
C ILE A 299 -49.51 -43.41 9.34
N GLN A 300 -48.58 -44.31 9.68
CA GLN A 300 -48.86 -45.75 9.71
C GLN A 300 -49.91 -46.14 10.75
N ASN A 301 -49.90 -45.53 11.94
CA ASN A 301 -50.91 -45.77 12.98
C ASN A 301 -52.33 -45.39 12.52
N ASN A 302 -52.46 -44.51 11.52
CA ASN A 302 -53.73 -44.05 10.97
C ASN A 302 -54.08 -44.67 9.60
N LYS A 303 -53.40 -45.74 9.19
CA LYS A 303 -53.58 -46.38 7.87
C LYS A 303 -54.98 -46.91 7.58
N ALA A 304 -55.77 -47.21 8.61
CA ALA A 304 -57.17 -47.60 8.47
C ALA A 304 -58.11 -46.41 8.14
N ASN A 305 -57.61 -45.18 8.14
CA ASN A 305 -58.39 -43.96 7.99
C ASN A 305 -58.28 -43.42 6.55
N LYS A 306 -59.41 -42.94 5.97
CA LYS A 306 -59.47 -42.42 4.59
C LYS A 306 -58.56 -41.19 4.33
N LYS A 307 -57.96 -40.63 5.37
CA LYS A 307 -57.04 -39.48 5.32
C LYS A 307 -55.58 -39.88 5.09
N TYR A 308 -55.25 -41.17 5.20
CA TYR A 308 -53.88 -41.69 5.05
C TYR A 308 -53.22 -41.25 3.74
N ASP A 309 -53.89 -41.44 2.60
CA ASP A 309 -53.34 -41.09 1.28
C ASP A 309 -53.10 -39.57 1.14
N LYS A 310 -53.92 -38.74 1.79
CA LYS A 310 -53.75 -37.28 1.81
C LYS A 310 -52.48 -36.91 2.61
N TRP A 311 -52.29 -37.51 3.77
CA TRP A 311 -51.13 -37.25 4.62
C TRP A 311 -49.83 -37.77 4.00
N GLU A 312 -49.83 -38.97 3.43
CA GLU A 312 -48.66 -39.53 2.75
C GLU A 312 -48.24 -38.65 1.56
N ASN A 313 -49.18 -38.23 0.71
CA ASN A 313 -48.86 -37.34 -0.41
C ASN A 313 -48.29 -35.99 0.04
N LYS A 314 -48.83 -35.39 1.12
CA LYS A 314 -48.33 -34.12 1.66
C LYS A 314 -46.94 -34.29 2.29
N PHE A 315 -46.70 -35.40 2.98
CA PHE A 315 -45.40 -35.73 3.54
C PHE A 315 -44.33 -35.84 2.45
N GLN A 316 -44.61 -36.60 1.39
CA GLN A 316 -43.69 -36.76 0.26
C GLN A 316 -43.40 -35.42 -0.45
N GLN A 317 -44.38 -34.53 -0.57
CA GLN A 317 -44.15 -33.18 -1.13
C GLN A 317 -43.21 -32.33 -0.28
N ILE A 318 -43.19 -32.53 1.04
CA ILE A 318 -42.31 -31.80 1.97
C ILE A 318 -40.89 -32.37 1.92
N THR A 319 -40.72 -33.69 1.79
CA THR A 319 -39.43 -34.38 1.93
C THR A 319 -38.67 -34.59 0.62
N ASN A 320 -39.37 -34.79 -0.50
CA ASN A 320 -38.76 -35.01 -1.82
C ASN A 320 -37.87 -33.86 -2.36
N PRO A 321 -38.06 -32.58 -1.97
CA PRO A 321 -37.21 -31.50 -2.46
C PRO A 321 -35.76 -31.50 -1.94
N ILE A 322 -35.38 -32.36 -0.99
CA ILE A 322 -34.00 -32.39 -0.47
C ILE A 322 -33.15 -33.35 -1.31
N PRO A 323 -32.31 -32.88 -2.26
CA PRO A 323 -31.28 -33.72 -2.85
C PRO A 323 -30.23 -34.08 -1.78
N SER A 324 -29.81 -35.34 -1.74
CA SER A 324 -28.80 -35.85 -0.80
C SER A 324 -27.41 -35.24 -0.96
N THR A 325 -27.19 -34.41 -1.98
CA THR A 325 -25.93 -33.72 -2.24
C THR A 325 -26.19 -32.24 -2.53
N GLY A 326 -25.56 -31.35 -1.75
CA GLY A 326 -25.60 -29.90 -1.96
C GLY A 326 -26.68 -29.12 -1.19
N ALA A 327 -27.41 -29.76 -0.26
CA ALA A 327 -28.36 -29.07 0.60
C ALA A 327 -27.65 -28.09 1.56
N THR A 328 -28.16 -26.87 1.66
CA THR A 328 -27.68 -25.84 2.57
C THR A 328 -28.36 -25.94 3.94
N LYS A 329 -27.76 -25.32 4.96
CA LYS A 329 -28.39 -25.17 6.29
C LYS A 329 -29.84 -24.65 6.19
N LYS A 330 -30.07 -23.67 5.33
CA LYS A 330 -31.38 -23.05 5.13
C LYS A 330 -32.40 -24.04 4.54
N ASP A 331 -31.96 -24.92 3.64
CA ASP A 331 -32.84 -25.93 3.03
C ASP A 331 -33.35 -26.91 4.09
N PHE A 332 -32.49 -27.34 5.02
CA PHE A 332 -32.89 -28.19 6.15
C PHE A 332 -33.82 -27.46 7.12
N GLU A 333 -33.52 -26.21 7.49
CA GLU A 333 -34.37 -25.41 8.38
C GLU A 333 -35.79 -25.23 7.80
N ASP A 334 -35.90 -24.94 6.51
CA ASP A 334 -37.20 -24.76 5.85
C ASP A 334 -38.01 -26.06 5.79
N VAL A 335 -37.36 -27.22 5.60
CA VAL A 335 -38.06 -28.51 5.58
C VAL A 335 -38.46 -28.95 6.98
N ILE A 336 -37.58 -28.78 7.99
CA ILE A 336 -37.92 -29.07 9.39
C ILE A 336 -39.15 -28.27 9.81
N ARG A 337 -39.19 -26.96 9.54
CA ARG A 337 -40.34 -26.12 9.85
C ARG A 337 -41.64 -26.64 9.21
N LYS A 338 -41.60 -27.03 7.92
CA LYS A 338 -42.77 -27.58 7.23
C LYS A 338 -43.22 -28.93 7.82
N LEU A 339 -42.27 -29.75 8.26
CA LEU A 339 -42.58 -31.02 8.92
C LEU A 339 -43.19 -30.80 10.31
N GLU A 340 -42.72 -29.82 11.08
CA GLU A 340 -43.30 -29.44 12.38
C GLU A 340 -44.75 -28.95 12.21
N GLU A 341 -44.98 -28.04 11.26
CA GLU A 341 -46.33 -27.57 10.90
C GLU A 341 -47.26 -28.74 10.51
N PHE A 342 -46.73 -29.71 9.77
CA PHE A 342 -47.49 -30.89 9.33
C PHE A 342 -47.78 -31.86 10.48
N GLN A 343 -46.83 -32.09 11.39
CA GLN A 343 -47.04 -32.89 12.59
C GLN A 343 -48.15 -32.30 13.48
N GLU A 344 -48.18 -30.97 13.64
CA GLU A 344 -49.25 -30.29 14.36
C GLU A 344 -50.61 -30.48 13.69
N GLU A 345 -50.70 -30.41 12.36
CA GLU A 345 -51.93 -30.63 11.60
C GLU A 345 -52.49 -32.04 11.82
N ILE A 346 -51.65 -33.07 11.72
CA ILE A 346 -52.03 -34.47 11.98
C ILE A 346 -52.55 -34.61 13.42
N THR A 347 -51.85 -34.01 14.40
CA THR A 347 -52.20 -34.10 15.82
C THR A 347 -53.52 -33.42 16.13
N LYS A 348 -53.77 -32.23 15.56
CA LYS A 348 -55.04 -31.50 15.69
C LYS A 348 -56.21 -32.26 15.07
N GLU A 349 -56.04 -32.78 13.85
CA GLU A 349 -57.08 -33.56 13.16
C GLU A 349 -57.43 -34.86 13.92
N ASN A 350 -56.46 -35.54 14.51
CA ASN A 350 -56.70 -36.74 15.32
C ASN A 350 -57.42 -36.42 16.64
N SER A 351 -57.10 -35.28 17.27
CA SER A 351 -57.74 -34.85 18.52
C SER A 351 -59.23 -34.51 18.34
N GLN A 352 -59.61 -33.94 17.19
CA GLN A 352 -61.02 -33.62 16.86
C GLN A 352 -61.88 -34.85 16.61
N ASN A 353 -61.30 -35.95 16.13
CA ASN A 353 -62.03 -37.21 15.91
C ASN A 353 -62.25 -38.01 17.21
N GLY A 354 -61.42 -37.81 18.24
CA GLY A 354 -61.60 -38.43 19.56
C GLY A 354 -62.78 -37.87 20.36
N THR A 355 -63.30 -36.69 20.00
CA THR A 355 -64.38 -36.00 20.76
C THR A 355 -65.80 -36.35 20.29
N MET A 356 -65.96 -37.14 19.22
CA MET A 356 -67.27 -37.52 18.65
C MET A 356 -67.74 -38.95 19.02
N SER A 357 -66.99 -39.71 19.81
CA SER A 357 -67.36 -41.08 20.23
C SER A 357 -68.07 -41.14 21.60
N GLY A 358 -68.64 -40.02 22.06
CA GLY A 358 -68.99 -39.81 23.46
C GLY A 358 -70.46 -39.60 23.81
N THR A 359 -71.45 -39.86 22.94
CA THR A 359 -72.87 -39.92 23.35
C THR A 359 -73.69 -40.61 22.27
N GLU A 360 -74.16 -41.82 22.55
CA GLU A 360 -75.53 -42.31 22.29
C GLU A 360 -75.53 -43.84 22.28
N THR A 361 -75.82 -44.41 23.46
CA THR A 361 -76.59 -45.65 23.55
C THR A 361 -77.25 -45.68 24.92
N THR A 362 -78.38 -44.97 24.99
CA THR A 362 -79.40 -45.19 26.01
C THR A 362 -80.73 -45.32 25.30
N LYS A 363 -81.11 -46.55 24.97
CA LYS A 363 -82.45 -47.11 25.18
C LYS A 363 -82.49 -48.57 24.77
#